data_AF-A0A067C8N9-F1
#
_entry.id   AF-A0A067C8N9-F1
#
_cell.length_a   1.000
_cell.length_b   1.000
_cell.length_c   1.000
_cell.angle_alpha   90.00
_cell.angle_beta   90.00
_cell.angle_gamma   90.00
#
_symmetry.space_group_name_H-M   'P 1'
#
loop_
_entity.id
_entity.type
_entity.pdbx_description
1 polymer ?
#
loop_
_entity_poly.entity_id
_entity_poly.type
_entity_poly.pdbx_seq_one_letter_code
_entity_poly.pdbx_strand_id
1 'polypeptide(L)'
;MVSSEKLAAVRAPAPIQLPHAQRSSSEKWSSNQQLTLEYAKRQKMSIAWIERKLGRDLFASDEVQRDDENALFVQLRSGVVLRELMEVLAPAHANKMPIARTYSKLLAPWKERENISIFLHDCRM
;
A
#
# COMPACT_ATOMS: atom_id res chain seq x y z
N MET A 1 45.88 -2.76 -70.47
CA MET A 1 45.47 -3.95 -69.69
C MET A 1 46.14 -3.87 -68.35
N VAL A 2 45.36 -3.80 -67.26
CA VAL A 2 45.56 -4.25 -65.86
C VAL A 2 44.46 -3.50 -65.07
N SER A 3 43.23 -4.01 -65.11
CA SER A 3 42.60 -4.86 -64.08
C SER A 3 42.19 -4.08 -62.83
N SER A 4 40.89 -3.75 -62.80
CA SER A 4 40.16 -3.40 -61.58
C SER A 4 40.12 -4.59 -60.64
N GLU A 5 40.60 -4.44 -59.42
CA GLU A 5 40.15 -5.26 -58.30
C GLU A 5 39.69 -4.36 -57.15
N LYS A 6 38.43 -4.58 -56.80
CA LYS A 6 37.58 -3.80 -55.91
C LYS A 6 37.15 -4.74 -54.79
N LEU A 7 37.80 -4.72 -53.64
CA LEU A 7 37.46 -5.54 -52.46
C LEU A 7 38.11 -4.85 -51.24
N ALA A 8 37.50 -4.64 -50.07
CA ALA A 8 36.14 -4.73 -49.58
C ALA A 8 36.12 -3.86 -48.31
N ALA A 9 35.14 -2.97 -48.15
CA ALA A 9 35.00 -2.20 -46.92
C ALA A 9 34.56 -3.13 -45.78
N VAL A 10 35.42 -3.29 -44.76
CA VAL A 10 35.11 -4.04 -43.54
C VAL A 10 34.01 -3.28 -42.80
N ARG A 11 32.78 -3.74 -42.97
CA ARG A 11 31.59 -3.21 -42.32
C ARG A 11 31.64 -3.64 -40.85
N ALA A 12 31.83 -2.68 -39.95
CA ALA A 12 31.73 -2.92 -38.51
C ALA A 12 30.39 -3.57 -38.17
N PRO A 13 30.34 -4.55 -37.25
CA PRO A 13 29.08 -5.16 -36.86
C PRO A 13 28.19 -4.08 -36.21
N ALA A 14 26.98 -3.93 -36.75
CA ALA A 14 25.98 -3.03 -36.19
C ALA A 14 25.75 -3.39 -34.71
N PRO A 15 25.64 -2.40 -33.80
CA PRO A 15 25.30 -2.69 -32.42
C PRO A 15 23.94 -3.39 -32.40
N ILE A 16 23.90 -4.59 -31.81
CA ILE A 16 22.67 -5.35 -31.61
C ILE A 16 21.80 -4.52 -30.67
N GLN A 17 20.84 -3.78 -31.23
CA GLN A 17 19.83 -3.10 -30.44
C GLN A 17 18.87 -4.15 -29.91
N LEU A 18 19.10 -4.60 -28.68
CA LEU A 18 18.12 -5.39 -27.94
C LEU A 18 16.98 -4.43 -27.54
N PRO A 19 15.75 -4.57 -28.09
CA PRO A 19 14.63 -3.67 -27.80
C PRO A 19 14.17 -3.72 -26.32
N HIS A 20 14.72 -4.65 -25.53
CA HIS A 20 14.38 -4.84 -24.13
C HIS A 20 15.24 -4.02 -23.14
N ALA A 21 16.43 -3.55 -23.56
CA ALA A 21 17.35 -2.84 -22.67
C ALA A 21 17.03 -1.33 -22.53
N GLN A 22 16.13 -0.81 -23.37
CA GLN A 22 15.65 0.59 -23.33
C GLN A 22 14.27 0.77 -22.69
N ARG A 23 13.73 -0.22 -21.95
CA ARG A 23 12.74 0.10 -20.90
C ARG A 23 13.48 0.83 -19.80
N SER A 24 13.64 2.13 -20.06
CA SER A 24 14.46 3.08 -19.37
C SER A 24 14.16 3.03 -17.88
N SER A 25 15.21 3.04 -17.07
CA SER A 25 15.12 3.22 -15.62
C SER A 25 14.22 4.41 -15.25
N SER A 26 14.10 5.41 -16.14
CA SER A 26 13.18 6.55 -16.04
C SER A 26 11.70 6.19 -16.13
N GLU A 27 11.29 5.25 -16.99
CA GLU A 27 9.88 4.82 -17.07
C GLU A 27 9.48 4.01 -15.84
N LYS A 28 10.37 3.13 -15.37
CA LYS A 28 10.19 2.41 -14.10
C LYS A 28 10.14 3.37 -12.92
N TRP A 29 11.00 4.38 -12.91
CA TRP A 29 11.04 5.43 -11.88
C TRP A 29 9.75 6.28 -11.88
N SER A 30 9.31 6.73 -13.05
CA SER A 30 8.06 7.48 -13.24
C SER A 30 6.85 6.66 -12.81
N SER A 31 6.83 5.36 -13.14
CA SER A 31 5.76 4.46 -12.70
C SER A 31 5.76 4.26 -11.19
N ASN A 32 6.93 4.15 -10.56
CA ASN A 32 7.03 3.99 -9.11
C ASN A 32 6.63 5.28 -8.38
N GLN A 33 7.05 6.43 -8.89
CA GLN A 33 6.65 7.74 -8.38
C GLN A 33 5.13 7.95 -8.47
N GLN A 34 4.52 7.59 -9.61
CA GLN A 34 3.07 7.67 -9.78
C GLN A 34 2.33 6.73 -8.81
N LEU A 35 2.87 5.53 -8.57
CA LEU A 35 2.31 4.58 -7.60
C LEU A 35 2.34 5.16 -6.19
N THR A 36 3.46 5.76 -5.77
CA THR A 36 3.60 6.40 -4.45
C THR A 36 2.59 7.54 -4.28
N LEU A 37 2.43 8.39 -5.31
CA LEU A 37 1.47 9.51 -5.27
C LEU A 37 0.03 9.02 -5.16
N GLU A 38 -0.35 8.00 -5.94
CA GLU A 38 -1.68 7.41 -5.88
C GLU A 38 -1.94 6.70 -4.55
N TYR A 39 -0.95 5.99 -4.00
CA TYR A 39 -1.04 5.37 -2.68
C TYR A 39 -1.29 6.42 -1.60
N ALA A 40 -0.49 7.49 -1.56
CA ALA A 40 -0.64 8.57 -0.58
C ALA A 40 -2.02 9.26 -0.70
N LYS A 41 -2.49 9.50 -1.93
CA LYS A 41 -3.82 10.05 -2.19
C LYS A 41 -4.93 9.15 -1.64
N ARG A 42 -4.87 7.84 -1.95
CA ARG A 42 -5.86 6.87 -1.47
C ARG A 42 -5.83 6.73 0.05
N GLN A 43 -4.65 6.79 0.65
CA GLN A 43 -4.50 6.77 2.10
C GLN A 43 -5.24 7.94 2.76
N LYS A 44 -5.07 9.17 2.26
CA LYS A 44 -5.81 10.35 2.74
C LYS A 44 -7.33 10.20 2.57
N MET A 45 -7.77 9.66 1.43
CA MET A 45 -9.19 9.40 1.19
C MET A 45 -9.77 8.36 2.17
N SER A 46 -9.04 7.28 2.42
CA SER A 46 -9.44 6.23 3.37
C SER A 46 -9.55 6.77 4.80
N ILE A 47 -8.57 7.56 5.25
CA ILE A 47 -8.60 8.23 6.56
C ILE A 47 -9.88 9.07 6.70
N ALA A 48 -10.11 9.99 5.76
CA ALA A 48 -11.26 10.88 5.80
C ALA A 48 -12.60 10.11 5.76
N TRP A 49 -12.64 9.00 5.04
CA TRP A 49 -13.82 8.14 4.99
C TRP A 49 -14.06 7.41 6.31
N ILE A 50 -13.01 6.85 6.94
CA ILE A 50 -13.11 6.18 8.24
C ILE A 50 -13.56 7.18 9.31
N GLU A 51 -12.95 8.36 9.39
CA GLU A 51 -13.31 9.42 10.34
C GLU A 51 -14.78 9.83 10.19
N ARG A 52 -15.24 10.00 8.95
CA ARG A 52 -16.65 10.30 8.67
C ARG A 52 -17.59 9.19 9.14
N LYS A 53 -17.20 7.92 8.98
CA LYS A 53 -18.02 6.79 9.41
C LYS A 53 -18.04 6.64 10.93
N LEU A 54 -16.91 6.81 11.59
CA LEU A 54 -16.80 6.67 13.04
C LEU A 54 -17.23 7.94 13.80
N GLY A 55 -17.34 9.08 13.12
CA GLY A 55 -17.72 10.36 13.74
C GLY A 55 -16.66 10.91 14.70
N ARG A 56 -15.39 10.50 14.57
CA ARG A 56 -14.27 10.95 15.41
C ARG A 56 -13.00 11.13 14.59
N ASP A 57 -12.09 11.97 15.09
CA ASP A 57 -10.74 12.08 14.53
C ASP A 57 -9.92 10.83 14.90
N LEU A 58 -9.28 10.21 13.91
CA LEU A 58 -8.40 9.05 14.12
C LEU A 58 -7.06 9.44 14.75
N PHE A 59 -6.63 10.70 14.56
CA PHE A 59 -5.34 11.24 14.98
C PHE A 59 -5.49 12.25 16.12
N ALA A 60 -6.51 12.08 16.97
CA ALA A 60 -6.73 12.92 18.14
C ALA A 60 -5.60 12.83 19.20
N SER A 61 -4.75 11.80 19.12
CA SER A 61 -3.58 11.62 19.98
C SER A 61 -2.31 12.01 19.22
N ASP A 62 -1.42 12.74 19.89
CA ASP A 62 -0.14 13.22 19.31
C ASP A 62 0.88 12.11 19.01
N GLU A 63 0.56 10.84 19.28
CA GLU A 63 1.46 9.71 19.04
C GLU A 63 1.79 9.48 17.55
N VAL A 64 0.89 9.86 16.63
CA VAL A 64 1.05 9.63 15.18
C VAL A 64 0.55 10.84 14.41
N GLN A 65 1.39 11.38 13.52
CA GLN A 65 1.01 12.48 12.65
C GLN A 65 0.24 11.98 11.42
N ARG A 66 -0.80 12.72 11.01
CA ARG A 66 -1.65 12.39 9.86
C ARG A 66 -0.87 12.35 8.53
N ASP A 67 0.22 13.13 8.43
CA ASP A 67 1.06 13.21 7.22
C ASP A 67 2.19 12.17 7.18
N ASP A 68 2.30 11.28 8.17
CA ASP A 68 3.22 10.15 8.11
C ASP A 68 2.81 9.18 6.98
N GLU A 69 3.78 8.70 6.20
CA GLU A 69 3.57 7.71 5.15
C GLU A 69 2.86 6.46 5.67
N ASN A 70 3.09 6.08 6.93
CA ASN A 70 2.48 4.91 7.56
C ASN A 70 1.32 5.24 8.52
N ALA A 71 0.84 6.48 8.54
CA ALA A 71 -0.20 6.94 9.47
C ALA A 71 -1.42 6.01 9.52
N LEU A 72 -1.95 5.63 8.34
CA LEU A 72 -3.11 4.75 8.26
C LEU A 72 -2.78 3.33 8.74
N PHE A 73 -1.61 2.82 8.40
CA PHE A 73 -1.17 1.49 8.86
C PHE A 73 -1.10 1.45 10.39
N VAL A 74 -0.51 2.46 11.02
CA VAL A 74 -0.39 2.51 12.48
C VAL A 74 -1.75 2.55 13.16
N GLN A 75 -2.73 3.25 12.59
CA GLN A 75 -4.10 3.28 13.12
C GLN A 75 -4.86 1.96 12.93
N LEU A 76 -4.60 1.24 11.83
CA LEU A 76 -5.31 -0.01 11.52
C LEU A 76 -4.64 -1.26 12.12
N ARG A 77 -3.35 -1.21 12.45
CA ARG A 77 -2.57 -2.39 12.87
C ARG A 77 -3.13 -3.08 14.11
N SER A 78 -3.79 -2.33 15.00
CA SER A 78 -4.36 -2.88 16.22
C SER A 78 -5.64 -3.69 15.99
N GLY A 79 -6.25 -3.55 14.81
CA GLY A 79 -7.55 -4.10 14.47
C GLY A 79 -8.73 -3.44 15.18
N VAL A 80 -8.50 -2.51 16.12
CA VAL A 80 -9.56 -1.84 16.89
C VAL A 80 -10.46 -1.02 15.96
N VAL A 81 -9.85 -0.15 15.15
CA VAL A 81 -10.57 0.70 14.18
C VAL A 81 -11.36 -0.13 13.18
N LEU A 82 -10.81 -1.27 12.74
CA LEU A 82 -11.47 -2.19 11.81
C LEU A 82 -12.73 -2.80 12.42
N ARG A 83 -12.65 -3.23 13.69
CA ARG A 83 -13.81 -3.79 14.40
C ARG A 83 -14.88 -2.73 14.68
N GLU A 84 -14.48 -1.53 15.10
CA GLU A 84 -15.41 -0.41 15.30
C GLU A 84 -16.11 -0.02 13.99
N LEU A 85 -15.36 -0.03 12.88
CA LEU A 85 -15.93 0.24 11.56
C LEU A 85 -16.96 -0.82 11.17
N MET A 86 -16.72 -2.09 11.51
CA MET A 86 -17.67 -3.17 11.24
C MET A 86 -18.97 -3.00 12.03
N GLU A 87 -18.88 -2.60 13.30
CA GLU A 87 -20.06 -2.29 14.14
C GLU A 87 -20.92 -1.18 13.54
N VAL A 88 -20.31 -0.18 12.90
CA VAL A 88 -21.03 0.93 12.26
C VAL A 88 -21.59 0.55 10.88
N LEU A 89 -20.82 -0.16 10.05
CA LEU A 89 -21.22 -0.45 8.68
C LEU A 89 -22.20 -1.62 8.57
N ALA A 90 -22.04 -2.64 9.40
CA ALA A 90 -22.81 -3.87 9.35
C ALA A 90 -23.08 -4.42 10.76
N PRO A 91 -23.85 -3.69 11.61
CA PRO A 91 -24.10 -4.09 13.00
C PRO A 91 -24.73 -5.48 13.16
N ALA A 92 -25.45 -5.95 12.13
CA ALA A 92 -26.04 -7.29 12.11
C ALA A 92 -25.02 -8.43 11.98
N HIS A 93 -23.89 -8.17 11.32
CA HIS A 93 -22.82 -9.14 11.06
C HIS A 93 -21.63 -8.96 12.01
N ALA A 94 -21.53 -7.79 12.65
CA ALA A 94 -20.46 -7.50 13.59
C ALA A 94 -20.48 -8.45 14.78
N ASN A 95 -19.31 -9.01 15.10
CA ASN A 95 -19.15 -9.89 16.24
C ASN A 95 -19.35 -9.14 17.56
N LYS A 96 -20.16 -9.71 18.46
CA LYS A 96 -20.47 -9.14 19.78
C LYS A 96 -19.35 -9.30 20.82
N MET A 97 -18.26 -10.00 20.49
CA MET A 97 -17.10 -10.10 21.38
C MET A 97 -16.51 -8.72 21.67
N PRO A 98 -16.06 -8.45 22.91
CA PRO A 98 -15.49 -7.15 23.24
C PRO A 98 -14.27 -6.85 22.38
N ILE A 99 -14.13 -5.60 21.93
CA ILE A 99 -12.95 -5.14 21.19
C ILE A 99 -11.80 -4.94 22.19
N ALA A 100 -10.68 -5.61 21.96
CA ALA A 100 -9.50 -5.48 22.81
C ALA A 100 -8.82 -4.14 22.52
N ARG A 101 -9.11 -3.12 23.35
CA ARG A 101 -8.56 -1.75 23.23
C ARG A 101 -7.36 -1.50 24.12
N THR A 102 -7.26 -2.22 25.23
CA THR A 102 -6.21 -2.02 26.23
C THR A 102 -5.53 -3.34 26.53
N TYR A 103 -4.23 -3.39 26.32
CA TYR A 103 -3.41 -4.58 26.52
C TYR A 103 -1.97 -4.16 26.79
N SER A 104 -1.23 -5.01 27.51
CA SER A 104 0.20 -4.79 27.73
C SER A 104 0.98 -4.99 26.43
N LYS A 105 2.18 -4.39 26.33
CA LYS A 105 3.06 -4.55 25.16
C LYS A 105 3.39 -6.02 24.87
N LEU A 106 3.44 -6.88 25.89
CA LEU A 106 3.68 -8.32 25.75
C LEU A 106 2.50 -9.05 25.11
N LEU A 107 1.27 -8.60 25.38
CA LEU A 107 0.04 -9.21 24.83
C LEU A 107 -0.39 -8.58 23.51
N ALA A 108 0.20 -7.45 23.12
CA ALA A 108 -0.16 -6.72 21.91
C ALA A 108 -0.22 -7.62 20.65
N PRO A 109 0.80 -8.45 20.33
CA PRO A 109 0.74 -9.26 19.11
C PRO A 109 -0.45 -10.23 19.09
N TRP A 110 -0.83 -10.76 20.26
CA TRP A 110 -1.93 -11.69 20.38
C TRP A 110 -3.29 -10.99 20.28
N LYS A 111 -3.44 -9.84 20.94
CA LYS A 111 -4.68 -9.05 20.95
C LYS A 111 -4.96 -8.33 19.64
N GLU A 112 -3.94 -7.81 19.00
CA GLU A 112 -4.04 -7.20 17.67
C GLU A 112 -4.46 -8.25 16.63
N ARG A 113 -3.84 -9.44 16.68
CA ARG A 113 -4.22 -10.58 15.81
C ARG A 113 -5.65 -11.04 16.06
N GLU A 114 -6.09 -11.11 17.31
CA GLU A 114 -7.46 -11.49 17.68
C GLU A 114 -8.48 -10.51 17.06
N ASN A 115 -8.27 -9.19 17.22
CA ASN A 115 -9.13 -8.17 16.63
C ASN A 115 -9.22 -8.30 15.10
N ILE A 116 -8.07 -8.46 14.42
CA ILE A 116 -8.02 -8.61 12.96
C ILE A 116 -8.70 -9.90 12.51
N SER A 117 -8.47 -11.01 13.22
CA SER A 117 -9.08 -12.30 12.88
C SER A 117 -10.61 -12.25 12.95
N ILE A 118 -11.15 -11.58 13.98
CA ILE A 118 -12.60 -11.40 14.13
C ILE A 118 -13.14 -10.53 13.00
N PHE A 119 -12.50 -9.39 12.72
CA PHE A 119 -12.89 -8.52 11.62
C PHE A 119 -12.94 -9.26 10.27
N LEU A 120 -11.90 -10.04 9.95
CA LEU A 120 -11.84 -10.81 8.71
C LEU A 120 -12.90 -11.91 8.64
N HIS A 121 -13.27 -12.49 9.79
CA HIS A 121 -14.38 -13.45 9.85
C HIS A 121 -15.70 -12.76 9.55
N ASP A 122 -15.96 -11.62 10.18
CA ASP A 122 -17.19 -10.85 9.99
C ASP A 122 -17.32 -10.36 8.53
N CYS A 123 -16.23 -10.01 7.85
CA CYS A 123 -16.25 -9.60 6.44
C CYS A 123 -16.59 -10.72 5.45
N ARG A 124 -16.50 -12.00 5.85
CA ARG A 124 -16.79 -13.14 4.98
C ARG A 124 -18.24 -13.60 5.06
N MET A 125 -18.95 -13.22 6.11
CA MET A 125 -20.34 -13.58 6.37
C MET A 125 -21.27 -12.53 5.76
#